data_AF-R4KGH7-F1
#
_entry.id   AF-R4KGH7-F1
#
_cell.length_a   1.000
_cell.length_b   1.000
_cell.length_c   1.000
_cell.angle_alpha   90.00
_cell.angle_beta   90.00
_cell.angle_gamma   90.00
#
_symmetry.space_group_name_H-M   'P 1'
#
loop_
_entity.id
_entity.type
_entity.pdbx_description
1 polymer ?
#
loop_
_entity_poly.entity_id
_entity_poly.type
_entity_poly.pdbx_seq_one_letter_code
_entity_poly.pdbx_strand_id
1 'polypeptide(L)'
;MKITHLGSGMIDAYKAQNDKNKNIKQNNSAPDRDRVEISSVGKELQTYRAKLKEMPDVRQERVDALKTQIKNGNYEPSAEKIAEGILRERRLDTKV
;
A
#
# COMPACT_ATOMS: atom_id res chain seq x y z
N MET A 1 -16.71 -16.24 -6.47
CA MET A 1 -15.27 -16.42 -6.71
C MET A 1 -14.58 -16.62 -5.36
N LYS A 2 -13.67 -17.60 -5.22
CA LYS A 2 -12.90 -17.80 -3.97
C LYS A 2 -11.66 -16.91 -4.00
N ILE A 3 -11.52 -16.02 -3.01
CA ILE A 3 -10.32 -15.20 -2.84
C ILE A 3 -9.35 -16.02 -1.99
N THR A 4 -8.35 -16.62 -2.62
CA THR A 4 -7.23 -17.24 -1.90
C THR A 4 -6.30 -16.15 -1.39
N HIS A 5 -5.93 -16.22 -0.12
CA HIS A 5 -4.96 -15.32 0.50
C HIS A 5 -3.55 -15.72 0.06
N LEU A 6 -3.12 -15.31 -1.14
CA LEU A 6 -1.73 -15.49 -1.56
C LEU A 6 -0.84 -14.52 -0.77
N GLY A 7 0.13 -15.07 -0.04
CA GLY A 7 1.19 -14.29 0.61
C GLY A 7 2.11 -13.59 -0.41
N SER A 8 2.83 -12.55 0.01
CA SER A 8 3.68 -11.73 -0.87
C SER A 8 4.68 -12.56 -1.70
N GLY A 9 5.28 -13.59 -1.09
CA GLY A 9 6.27 -14.45 -1.77
C GLY A 9 5.71 -15.25 -2.96
N MET A 10 4.44 -15.66 -2.93
CA MET A 10 3.82 -16.41 -4.04
C MET A 10 3.46 -15.49 -5.21
N ILE A 11 3.11 -14.24 -4.91
CA ILE A 11 2.80 -13.22 -5.92
C ILE A 11 4.08 -12.81 -6.66
N ASP A 12 5.20 -12.69 -5.95
CA ASP A 12 6.49 -12.35 -6.54
C ASP A 12 7.03 -13.49 -7.42
N ALA A 13 6.84 -14.75 -7.00
CA ALA A 13 7.15 -15.92 -7.82
C ALA A 13 6.30 -15.98 -9.10
N TYR A 14 5.00 -15.67 -9.01
CA TYR A 14 4.10 -15.58 -10.17
C TYR A 14 4.54 -14.51 -11.17
N LYS A 15 4.95 -13.33 -10.69
CA LYS A 15 5.50 -12.27 -11.54
C LYS A 15 6.76 -12.73 -12.27
N ALA A 16 7.72 -13.33 -11.56
CA ALA A 16 8.95 -13.84 -12.15
C ALA A 16 8.68 -14.92 -13.21
N GLN A 17 7.65 -15.74 -13.04
CA GLN A 17 7.22 -16.74 -14.03
C GLN A 17 6.60 -16.08 -15.27
N ASN A 18 5.75 -15.06 -15.08
CA ASN A 18 5.15 -14.31 -16.19
C ASN A 18 6.18 -13.52 -17.01
N ASP A 19 7.21 -12.94 -16.39
CA ASP A 19 8.27 -12.22 -17.09
C ASP A 19 9.14 -13.16 -17.94
N LYS A 20 9.39 -14.39 -17.46
CA LYS A 20 10.07 -15.44 -18.24
C LYS A 20 9.23 -15.92 -19.42
N ASN A 21 7.93 -16.12 -19.23
CA ASN A 21 7.01 -16.57 -20.27
C ASN A 21 6.72 -15.50 -21.35
N LYS A 22 6.94 -14.21 -21.06
CA LYS A 22 6.79 -13.11 -22.02
C LYS A 22 7.81 -13.20 -23.17
N ASN A 23 8.99 -13.77 -22.93
CA ASN A 23 10.05 -13.96 -23.92
C ASN A 23 9.88 -15.22 -24.80
N ILE A 24 8.86 -16.05 -24.53
CA ILE A 24 8.60 -17.33 -25.22
C ILE A 24 7.35 -17.23 -26.13
N LYS A 25 6.85 -16.02 -26.41
CA LYS A 25 5.67 -15.80 -27.28
C LYS A 25 6.00 -15.75 -28.77
N GLN A 26 6.84 -16.67 -29.23
CA GLN A 26 6.99 -16.96 -30.65
C GLN A 26 7.12 -18.47 -30.77
N ASN A 27 5.96 -19.16 -30.80
CA ASN A 27 5.71 -20.45 -31.47
C ASN A 27 4.49 -21.16 -30.83
N ASN A 28 3.41 -21.16 -31.61
CA ASN A 28 2.38 -22.19 -31.79
C ASN A 28 1.66 -22.83 -30.58
N SER A 29 0.35 -22.58 -30.55
CA SER A 29 -0.73 -23.57 -30.41
C SER A 29 -0.49 -24.74 -29.45
N ALA A 30 -0.64 -24.50 -28.16
CA ALA A 30 -0.81 -25.53 -27.15
C ALA A 30 -2.30 -25.64 -26.74
N PRO A 31 -2.80 -26.85 -26.41
CA PRO A 31 -4.18 -27.06 -25.97
C PRO A 31 -4.47 -26.27 -24.70
N ASP A 32 -5.74 -25.93 -24.48
CA ASP A 32 -6.21 -25.15 -23.32
C ASP A 32 -5.79 -25.87 -22.02
N ARG A 33 -4.71 -25.38 -21.41
CA ARG A 33 -4.16 -25.89 -20.15
C ARG A 33 -4.72 -25.06 -19.02
N ASP A 34 -4.97 -25.70 -17.88
CA ASP A 34 -5.34 -25.03 -16.64
C ASP A 34 -4.38 -23.86 -16.37
N ARG A 35 -4.95 -22.66 -16.27
CA ARG A 35 -4.20 -21.43 -16.06
C ARG A 35 -4.47 -20.87 -14.67
N VAL A 36 -3.40 -20.57 -13.96
CA VAL A 36 -3.45 -19.81 -12.71
C VAL A 36 -3.24 -18.33 -13.04
N GLU A 37 -4.23 -17.49 -12.72
CA GLU A 37 -4.14 -16.04 -12.88
C GLU A 37 -4.39 -15.34 -11.54
N ILE A 38 -3.66 -14.25 -11.27
CA ILE A 38 -3.93 -13.39 -10.11
C ILE A 38 -5.19 -12.56 -10.40
N SER A 39 -6.07 -12.47 -9.40
CA SER A 39 -7.26 -11.60 -9.49
C SER A 39 -6.89 -10.14 -9.77
N SER A 40 -7.77 -9.41 -10.47
CA SER A 40 -7.60 -7.98 -10.75
C SER A 40 -7.36 -7.16 -9.47
N VAL A 41 -8.15 -7.42 -8.43
CA VAL A 41 -8.03 -6.79 -7.11
C VAL A 41 -6.68 -7.09 -6.45
N GLY A 42 -6.19 -8.33 -6.54
CA GLY A 42 -4.87 -8.70 -6.00
C GLY A 42 -3.72 -7.99 -6.69
N LYS A 43 -3.85 -7.77 -8.02
CA LYS A 43 -2.87 -7.00 -8.80
C LYS A 43 -2.86 -5.53 -8.39
N GLU A 44 -4.02 -4.91 -8.21
CA GLU A 44 -4.15 -3.52 -7.72
C GLU A 44 -3.58 -3.36 -6.31
N LEU A 45 -3.89 -4.28 -5.40
CA LEU A 45 -3.35 -4.25 -4.04
C LEU A 45 -1.81 -4.25 -4.02
N GLN A 46 -1.19 -5.03 -4.91
CA GLN A 46 0.26 -5.08 -5.01
C GLN A 46 0.86 -3.79 -5.56
N THR A 47 0.23 -3.15 -6.55
CA THR A 47 0.72 -1.86 -7.06
C THR A 47 0.59 -0.77 -6.00
N TYR A 48 -0.48 -0.75 -5.21
CA TYR A 48 -0.61 0.17 -4.08
C TYR A 48 0.44 -0.09 -3.00
N ARG A 49 0.70 -1.35 -2.64
CA ARG A 49 1.76 -1.71 -1.67
C ARG A 49 3.15 -1.27 -2.13
N ALA A 50 3.47 -1.42 -3.42
CA ALA A 50 4.74 -0.95 -3.97
C ALA A 50 4.86 0.58 -3.86
N LYS A 51 3.82 1.31 -4.31
CA LYS A 51 3.78 2.77 -4.19
C LYS A 51 3.90 3.26 -2.74
N LEU A 52 3.20 2.61 -1.81
CA LEU A 52 3.27 2.95 -0.39
C LEU A 52 4.68 2.77 0.20
N LYS A 53 5.47 1.81 -0.28
CA LYS A 53 6.87 1.62 0.14
C LYS A 53 7.81 2.70 -0.40
N GLU A 54 7.51 3.24 -1.58
CA GLU A 54 8.30 4.31 -2.21
C GLU A 54 7.98 5.68 -1.61
N MET A 55 6.84 5.83 -0.95
CA MET A 55 6.45 7.08 -0.32
C MET A 55 7.37 7.39 0.88
N PRO A 56 7.79 8.66 1.04
CA PRO A 56 8.57 9.05 2.19
C PRO A 56 7.74 8.92 3.47
N ASP A 57 8.39 8.47 4.54
CA ASP A 57 7.78 8.35 5.86
C ASP A 57 7.26 9.70 6.38
N VAL A 58 7.99 10.78 6.06
CA VAL A 58 7.65 12.15 6.45
C VAL A 58 7.18 12.98 5.26
N ARG A 59 5.97 13.55 5.39
CA ARG A 59 5.42 14.53 4.45
C ARG A 59 5.96 15.94 4.72
N GLN A 60 7.15 16.25 4.19
CA GLN A 60 7.86 17.51 4.45
C GLN A 60 7.02 18.77 4.16
N GLU A 61 6.26 18.79 3.07
CA GLU A 61 5.37 19.91 2.71
C GLU A 61 4.42 20.29 3.87
N ARG A 62 3.83 19.31 4.56
CA ARG A 62 2.96 19.60 5.71
C ARG A 62 3.74 20.18 6.88
N VAL A 63 4.93 19.63 7.13
CA VAL A 63 5.78 20.02 8.24
C VAL A 63 6.17 21.49 8.06
N ASP A 64 6.56 21.87 6.85
CA ASP A 64 6.98 23.23 6.56
C ASP A 64 5.80 24.22 6.57
N ALA A 65 4.63 23.80 6.09
CA ALA A 65 3.40 24.58 6.23
C ALA A 65 3.06 24.84 7.71
N LEU A 66 3.11 23.81 8.56
CA LEU A 66 2.85 23.95 10.00
C LEU A 66 3.91 24.82 10.70
N LYS A 67 5.20 24.63 10.39
CA LYS A 67 6.28 25.48 10.92
C LYS A 67 6.06 26.94 10.58
N THR A 68 5.64 27.23 9.35
CA THR A 68 5.35 28.59 8.90
C THR A 68 4.18 29.19 9.67
N GLN A 69 3.11 28.41 9.89
CA GLN A 69 1.96 28.87 10.67
C GLN A 69 2.34 29.20 12.12
N ILE A 70 3.15 28.34 12.74
CA ILE A 70 3.66 28.54 14.10
C ILE A 70 4.52 29.81 14.16
N LYS A 71 5.47 29.96 13.23
CA LYS A 71 6.36 31.14 13.17
C LYS A 71 5.59 32.45 13.02
N ASN A 72 4.52 32.42 12.22
CA ASN A 72 3.68 33.59 11.98
C ASN A 72 2.64 33.82 13.08
N GLY A 73 2.58 32.95 14.10
CA GLY A 73 1.64 33.06 15.22
C GLY A 73 0.18 32.77 14.87
N ASN A 74 -0.09 32.18 13.71
CA ASN A 74 -1.45 31.86 13.23
C ASN A 74 -1.80 30.37 13.34
N TYR A 75 -0.97 29.62 14.07
CA TYR A 75 -1.26 28.23 14.39
C TYR A 75 -2.21 28.16 15.59
N GLU A 76 -3.48 27.87 15.32
CA GLU A 76 -4.52 27.70 16.33
C GLU A 76 -5.00 26.23 16.37
N PRO A 77 -4.44 25.40 17.25
CA PRO A 77 -4.89 24.02 17.39
C PRO A 77 -6.27 23.97 18.06
N SER A 78 -7.17 23.15 17.52
CA SER A 78 -8.49 22.91 18.13
C SER A 78 -8.35 22.09 19.42
N ALA A 79 -8.92 22.59 20.51
CA ALA A 79 -8.97 21.90 21.80
C ALA A 79 -9.66 20.52 21.70
N GLU A 80 -10.70 20.40 20.86
CA GLU A 80 -11.38 19.13 20.60
C GLU A 80 -10.44 18.11 19.96
N LYS A 81 -9.65 18.52 18.97
CA LYS A 81 -8.66 17.64 18.32
C LYS A 81 -7.55 17.21 19.27
N ILE A 82 -7.13 18.09 20.18
CA ILE A 82 -6.15 17.76 21.23
C ILE A 82 -6.73 16.69 22.16
N ALA A 83 -7.94 16.90 22.67
CA ALA A 83 -8.61 15.93 23.53
C ALA A 83 -8.80 14.59 22.81
N GLU A 84 -9.27 14.60 21.56
CA GLU A 84 -9.43 13.38 20.75
C GLU A 84 -8.10 12.62 20.61
N GLY A 85 -6.99 13.32 20.36
CA GLY A 85 -5.66 12.73 20.28
C GLY A 85 -5.27 12.00 21.57
N ILE A 86 -5.46 12.64 22.74
CA ILE A 86 -5.19 12.05 24.05
C ILE A 86 -6.07 10.81 24.30
N LEU A 87 -7.37 10.90 23.96
CA LEU A 87 -8.30 9.77 24.10
C LEU A 87 -7.91 8.60 23.20
N ARG A 88 -7.47 8.88 21.97
CA ARG A 88 -7.07 7.88 20.99
C ARG A 88 -5.82 7.13 21.44
N GLU A 89 -4.80 7.84 21.92
CA GLU A 89 -3.56 7.23 22.40
C GLU A 89 -3.83 6.24 23.54
N ARG A 90 -4.59 6.65 24.55
CA ARG A 90 -4.98 5.78 25.67
C ARG A 90 -5.71 4.50 25.23
N ARG A 91 -6.49 4.57 24.14
CA ARG A 91 -7.23 3.41 23.60
C ARG A 91 -6.33 2.45 22.82
N LEU A 92 -5.18 2.91 22.32
CA LEU A 92 -4.20 2.06 21.65
C LEU A 92 -3.43 1.23 22.68
N ASP A 93 -3.04 1.84 23.81
CA ASP A 93 -2.36 1.14 24.93
C ASP A 93 -3.21 0.00 25.54
N THR A 94 -4.53 0.09 25.46
CA THR A 94 -5.44 -0.94 25.99
C THR A 94 -5.73 -2.09 25.02
N LYS A 95 -5.24 -2.02 23.78
CA LYS A 95 -5.48 -3.03 22.73
C LYS A 95 -4.25 -3.85 22.35
N VAL A 96 -3.17 -3.77 23.13
CA VAL A 96 -1.99 -4.65 23.01
C VAL A 96 -2.08 -5.76 24.06
#